data_AF-A0AAU4WJ35-F1
#
_entry.id   AF-A0AAU4WJ35-F1
#
_cell.length_a   1.000
_cell.length_b   1.000
_cell.length_c   1.000
_cell.angle_alpha   90.00
_cell.angle_beta   90.00
_cell.angle_gamma   90.00
#
_symmetry.space_group_name_H-M   'P 1'
#
loop_
_entity.id
_entity.type
_entity.pdbx_description
1 polymer ?
#
loop_
_entity_poly.entity_id
_entity_poly.type
_entity_poly.pdbx_seq_one_letter_code
_entity_poly.pdbx_strand_id
1 'polypeptide(L)'
;MSRRSGILEFAVLGLLRESPMHGYELRKRLNTSLGVFRAFSYGSLYPCLKTLVASGWLIEETGSTPEDALAAPLAGRRAKIVYRLTAEGKEHFEELLSQTGPDAYEDEHFAARFAFFGQTSRDVRMRVLEGRRSRLEERLEKMRISFARTRERLDDYTLELQRHGMESVEREVRWLNELIESERAGRDQRRSDPSDAAQQDTSGETGGLPRHRDSTRPDPSDDTAT
;
A
#
# COMPACT_ATOMS: atom_id res chain seq x y z
N MET A 1 11.13 22.32 -1.06
CA MET A 1 9.93 21.79 -0.37
C MET A 1 10.33 21.21 0.97
N SER A 2 9.44 21.22 1.98
CA SER A 2 9.71 20.52 3.25
C SER A 2 9.67 18.99 3.05
N ARG A 3 10.46 18.21 3.80
CA ARG A 3 10.48 16.73 3.69
C ARG A 3 9.08 16.13 3.79
N ARG A 4 8.26 16.63 4.73
CA ARG A 4 6.87 16.22 4.90
C ARG A 4 5.99 16.48 3.68
N SER A 5 6.25 17.57 2.96
CA SER A 5 5.54 17.91 1.73
C SER A 5 5.90 16.94 0.60
N GLY A 6 7.19 16.56 0.49
CA GLY A 6 7.64 15.57 -0.50
C GLY A 6 7.07 14.17 -0.23
N ILE A 7 6.95 13.76 1.04
CA ILE A 7 6.29 12.49 1.41
C ILE A 7 4.81 12.51 1.01
N LEU A 8 4.13 13.62 1.28
CA LEU A 8 2.71 13.76 0.96
C LEU A 8 2.48 13.73 -0.55
N GLU A 9 3.29 14.46 -1.32
CA GLU A 9 3.28 14.44 -2.78
C GLU A 9 3.46 13.01 -3.30
N PHE A 10 4.52 12.32 -2.88
CA PHE A 10 4.80 10.96 -3.28
C PHE A 10 3.61 10.03 -3.00
N ALA A 11 3.03 10.13 -1.81
CA ALA A 11 1.91 9.28 -1.42
C ALA A 11 0.61 9.61 -2.16
N VAL A 12 0.34 10.88 -2.46
CA VAL A 12 -0.82 11.30 -3.26
C VAL A 12 -0.71 10.75 -4.68
N LEU A 13 0.45 10.90 -5.32
CA LEU A 13 0.69 10.36 -6.66
C LEU A 13 0.58 8.83 -6.68
N GLY A 14 1.13 8.15 -5.67
CA GLY A 14 1.05 6.68 -5.55
C GLY A 14 -0.38 6.15 -5.41
N LEU A 15 -1.26 6.85 -4.69
CA LEU A 15 -2.68 6.47 -4.60
C LEU A 15 -3.43 6.75 -5.91
N LEU A 16 -3.17 7.89 -6.55
CA LEU A 16 -3.85 8.28 -7.79
C LEU A 16 -3.41 7.47 -9.01
N ARG A 17 -2.28 6.76 -8.91
CA ARG A 17 -1.86 5.75 -9.89
C ARG A 17 -2.78 4.53 -9.92
N GLU A 18 -3.38 4.16 -8.80
CA GLU A 18 -4.32 3.03 -8.72
C GLU A 18 -5.69 3.39 -9.30
N SER A 19 -6.24 4.53 -8.87
CA SER A 19 -7.55 5.00 -9.33
C SER A 19 -7.74 6.50 -9.09
N PRO A 20 -8.46 7.22 -9.97
CA PRO A 20 -8.93 8.57 -9.69
C PRO A 20 -9.80 8.58 -8.42
N MET A 21 -9.67 9.61 -7.59
CA MET A 21 -10.40 9.69 -6.31
C MET A 21 -10.56 11.13 -5.80
N HIS A 22 -11.49 11.30 -4.88
CA HIS A 22 -11.76 12.58 -4.23
C HIS A 22 -10.75 12.92 -3.15
N GLY A 23 -10.57 14.22 -2.86
CA GLY A 23 -9.69 14.69 -1.78
C GLY A 23 -10.00 14.09 -0.40
N TYR A 24 -11.28 13.86 -0.08
CA TYR A 24 -11.68 13.19 1.17
C TYR A 24 -11.21 11.74 1.22
N GLU A 25 -11.40 11.01 0.12
CA GLU A 25 -11.00 9.61 0.00
C GLU A 25 -9.48 9.46 0.03
N LEU A 26 -8.75 10.35 -0.65
CA LEU A 26 -7.29 10.44 -0.59
C LEU A 26 -6.81 10.51 0.85
N ARG A 27 -7.34 11.43 1.66
CA ARG A 27 -6.94 11.55 3.06
C ARG A 27 -7.20 10.26 3.84
N LYS A 28 -8.37 9.64 3.64
CA LYS A 28 -8.74 8.41 4.33
C LYS A 28 -7.78 7.27 3.98
N ARG A 29 -7.48 7.09 2.69
CA ARG A 29 -6.53 6.07 2.21
C ARG A 29 -5.11 6.36 2.68
N LEU A 30 -4.62 7.60 2.57
CA LEU A 30 -3.29 8.02 3.06
C LEU A 30 -3.06 7.66 4.53
N ASN A 31 -4.03 7.98 5.39
CA ASN A 31 -3.91 7.69 6.82
C ASN A 31 -4.03 6.19 7.15
N THR A 32 -4.62 5.40 6.25
CA THR A 32 -4.73 3.94 6.40
C THR A 32 -3.46 3.25 5.92
N SER A 33 -2.92 3.63 4.76
CA SER A 33 -1.75 3.00 4.14
C SER A 33 -0.42 3.39 4.79
N LEU A 34 -0.29 4.64 5.24
CA LEU A 34 0.95 5.14 5.86
C LEU A 34 0.97 4.94 7.39
N GLY A 35 -0.09 4.34 7.93
CA GLY A 35 -0.26 4.05 9.34
C GLY A 35 -0.62 5.26 10.21
N VAL A 36 -1.02 4.96 11.45
CA VAL A 36 -1.62 5.91 12.40
C VAL A 36 -0.67 7.04 12.81
N PHE A 37 0.65 6.82 12.70
CA PHE A 37 1.68 7.79 13.08
C PHE A 37 1.93 8.88 12.03
N ARG A 38 1.30 8.79 10.84
CA ARG A 38 1.46 9.75 9.74
C ARG A 38 0.12 10.34 9.29
N ALA A 39 -0.62 10.87 10.25
CA ALA A 39 -1.88 11.54 9.95
C ALA A 39 -1.64 12.83 9.13
N PHE A 40 -2.11 12.85 7.88
CA PHE A 40 -2.15 14.06 7.07
C PHE A 40 -3.44 14.83 7.31
N SER A 41 -3.32 16.13 7.54
CA SER A 41 -4.46 17.01 7.73
C SER A 41 -5.01 17.49 6.39
N TYR A 42 -6.27 17.94 6.37
CA TYR A 42 -6.80 18.65 5.20
C TYR A 42 -5.99 19.92 4.87
N GLY A 43 -5.45 20.57 5.91
CA GLY A 43 -4.61 21.77 5.78
C GLY A 43 -3.29 21.52 5.07
N SER A 44 -2.79 20.28 5.02
CA SER A 44 -1.63 19.91 4.19
C SER A 44 -2.03 19.31 2.85
N LEU A 45 -3.12 18.53 2.81
CA LEU A 45 -3.54 17.81 1.60
C LEU A 45 -4.00 18.75 0.48
N TYR A 46 -4.91 19.67 0.75
CA TYR A 46 -5.46 20.52 -0.32
C TYR A 46 -4.45 21.50 -0.92
N PRO A 47 -3.55 22.12 -0.13
CA PRO A 47 -2.44 22.89 -0.71
C PRO A 47 -1.53 22.03 -1.59
N CYS A 48 -1.22 20.81 -1.17
CA CYS A 48 -0.44 19.87 -1.98
C CYS A 48 -1.17 19.56 -3.31
N LEU A 49 -2.45 19.17 -3.27
CA LEU A 49 -3.25 18.90 -4.47
C LEU A 49 -3.26 20.09 -5.42
N LYS A 50 -3.46 21.30 -4.90
CA LYS A 50 -3.43 22.53 -5.71
C LYS A 50 -2.07 22.72 -6.39
N THR A 51 -0.96 22.45 -5.70
CA THR A 51 0.39 22.51 -6.27
C THR A 51 0.59 21.46 -7.36
N LEU A 52 0.14 20.22 -7.15
CA LEU A 52 0.28 19.14 -8.13
C LEU A 52 -0.55 19.40 -9.40
N VAL A 53 -1.75 19.97 -9.25
CA VAL A 53 -2.58 20.41 -10.39
C VAL A 53 -1.91 21.57 -11.13
N ALA A 54 -1.41 22.57 -10.41
CA ALA A 54 -0.69 23.69 -11.01
C ALA A 54 0.60 23.26 -11.74
N SER A 55 1.21 22.14 -11.32
CA SER A 55 2.40 21.55 -11.96
C SER A 55 2.06 20.65 -13.15
N GLY A 56 0.77 20.46 -13.47
CA GLY A 56 0.33 19.60 -14.57
C GLY A 56 0.41 18.10 -14.27
N TRP A 57 0.72 17.70 -13.04
CA TRP A 57 0.82 16.28 -12.65
C TRP A 57 -0.54 15.66 -12.31
N LEU A 58 -1.50 16.50 -11.93
CA LEU A 58 -2.89 16.11 -11.70
C LEU A 58 -3.82 16.97 -12.55
N ILE A 59 -4.99 16.41 -12.87
CA ILE A 59 -6.14 17.19 -13.36
C ILE A 59 -7.32 17.06 -12.40
N GLU A 60 -8.12 18.11 -12.37
CA GLU A 60 -9.39 18.19 -11.64
C GLU A 60 -10.54 17.91 -12.60
N GLU A 61 -11.30 16.86 -12.32
CA GLU A 61 -12.51 16.52 -13.06
C GLU A 61 -13.73 16.75 -12.15
N THR A 62 -14.74 17.42 -12.69
CA THR A 62 -16.03 17.60 -11.99
C THR A 62 -16.79 16.28 -12.06
N GLY A 63 -16.63 15.44 -11.05
CA GLY A 63 -17.27 14.12 -10.99
C GLY A 63 -18.65 14.16 -10.34
N SER A 64 -19.60 13.43 -10.92
CA SER A 64 -20.69 12.79 -10.15
C SER A 64 -20.32 11.33 -9.97
N THR A 65 -20.25 10.86 -8.73
CA THR A 65 -20.07 9.42 -8.47
C THR A 65 -21.40 8.68 -8.68
N PRO A 66 -21.39 7.36 -8.94
CA PRO A 66 -22.61 6.55 -8.97
C PRO A 66 -23.41 6.62 -7.66
N GLU A 67 -22.72 6.78 -6.51
CA GLU A 67 -23.37 7.03 -5.21
C GLU A 67 -24.12 8.37 -5.17
N ASP A 68 -23.61 9.40 -5.86
CA ASP A 68 -24.30 10.68 -6.00
C ASP A 68 -25.46 10.62 -7.00
N ALA A 69 -25.45 9.66 -7.95
CA ALA A 69 -26.53 9.45 -8.91
C ALA A 69 -27.75 8.72 -8.32
N LEU A 70 -27.55 7.94 -7.26
CA LEU A 70 -28.61 7.22 -6.53
C LEU A 70 -29.30 8.08 -5.45
N ALA A 71 -28.72 9.23 -5.10
CA ALA A 71 -29.35 10.20 -4.22
C ALA A 71 -30.22 11.15 -5.05
N ALA A 72 -31.53 11.16 -4.79
CA ALA A 72 -32.51 12.04 -5.45
C ALA A 72 -32.02 13.52 -5.52
N PRO A 73 -32.43 14.28 -6.55
CA PRO A 73 -31.95 15.64 -6.81
C PRO A 73 -32.56 16.63 -5.80
N LEU A 74 -32.11 16.57 -4.55
CA LEU A 74 -32.50 17.48 -3.49
C LEU A 74 -31.23 18.20 -3.01
N ALA A 75 -31.22 19.51 -3.29
CA ALA A 75 -30.31 20.53 -2.81
C ALA A 75 -28.87 20.50 -3.38
N GLY A 76 -28.61 21.35 -4.38
CA GLY A 76 -27.44 22.25 -4.49
C GLY A 76 -26.04 21.74 -4.11
N ARG A 77 -25.77 20.44 -4.13
CA ARG A 77 -24.49 19.87 -3.73
C ARG A 77 -23.46 20.23 -4.78
N ARG A 78 -22.53 21.12 -4.40
CA ARG A 78 -21.31 21.44 -5.16
C ARG A 78 -20.69 20.13 -5.61
N ALA A 79 -20.55 19.96 -6.93
CA ALA A 79 -20.00 18.74 -7.51
C ALA A 79 -18.64 18.41 -6.86
N LYS A 80 -18.44 17.12 -6.55
CA LYS A 80 -17.21 16.68 -5.89
C LYS A 80 -16.08 16.62 -6.92
N ILE A 81 -14.97 17.29 -6.61
CA ILE A 81 -13.79 17.29 -7.47
C ILE A 81 -13.11 15.91 -7.35
N VAL A 82 -12.95 15.22 -8.48
CA VAL A 82 -12.15 14.01 -8.61
C VAL A 82 -10.77 14.43 -9.11
N TYR A 83 -9.72 13.93 -8.46
CA TYR A 83 -8.35 14.10 -8.93
C TYR A 83 -7.95 12.89 -9.77
N ARG A 84 -7.30 13.13 -10.91
CA ARG A 84 -6.74 12.10 -11.78
C ARG A 84 -5.28 12.39 -12.10
N LEU A 85 -4.46 11.34 -12.11
CA LEU A 85 -3.05 11.41 -12.47
C LEU A 85 -2.90 11.61 -14.00
N THR A 86 -2.06 12.55 -14.41
CA THR A 86 -1.74 12.81 -15.83
C THR A 86 -0.64 11.88 -16.33
N ALA A 87 -0.30 11.97 -17.62
CA ALA A 87 0.85 11.23 -18.16
C ALA A 87 2.16 11.77 -17.56
N GLU A 88 2.31 13.08 -17.51
CA GLU A 88 3.43 13.79 -16.90
C GLU A 88 3.53 13.48 -15.40
N GLY A 89 2.40 13.37 -14.71
CA GLY A 89 2.36 12.96 -13.30
C GLY A 89 2.78 11.52 -13.08
N LYS A 90 2.51 10.61 -14.03
CA LYS A 90 3.03 9.23 -13.98
C LYS A 90 4.54 9.21 -14.16
N GLU A 91 5.06 9.92 -15.15
CA GLU A 91 6.51 10.01 -15.39
C GLU A 91 7.24 10.58 -14.17
N HIS A 92 6.72 11.66 -13.59
CA HIS A 92 7.26 12.26 -12.36
C HIS A 92 7.22 11.28 -11.18
N PHE A 93 6.12 10.53 -11.02
CA PHE A 93 6.03 9.53 -9.97
C PHE A 93 7.04 8.39 -10.15
N GLU A 94 7.25 7.91 -11.37
CA GLU A 94 8.27 6.90 -11.68
C GLU A 94 9.69 7.45 -11.42
N GLU A 95 9.95 8.72 -11.72
CA GLU A 95 11.20 9.39 -11.36
C GLU A 95 11.40 9.37 -9.83
N LEU A 96 10.39 9.79 -9.06
CA LEU A 96 10.44 9.74 -7.60
C LEU A 96 10.66 8.33 -7.08
N LEU A 97 10.05 7.31 -7.69
CA LEU A 97 10.27 5.91 -7.33
C LEU A 97 11.72 5.49 -7.57
N SER A 98 12.31 5.91 -8.69
CA SER A 98 13.70 5.59 -9.06
C SER A 98 14.75 6.27 -8.18
N GLN A 99 14.42 7.38 -7.51
CA GLN A 99 15.32 8.09 -6.62
C GLN A 99 15.65 7.25 -5.37
N THR A 100 16.90 6.78 -5.28
CA THR A 100 17.42 6.03 -4.13
C THR A 100 18.55 6.79 -3.42
N GLY A 101 18.35 8.09 -3.22
CA GLY A 101 19.29 8.91 -2.44
C GLY A 101 19.17 8.69 -0.93
N PRO A 102 20.03 9.33 -0.11
CA PRO A 102 20.02 9.20 1.35
C PRO A 102 18.65 9.46 1.99
N ASP A 103 17.88 10.41 1.45
CA ASP A 103 16.54 10.73 1.93
C ASP A 103 15.57 9.55 1.81
N ALA A 104 15.77 8.65 0.84
CA ALA A 104 14.92 7.47 0.66
C ALA A 104 15.09 6.44 1.79
N TYR A 105 16.18 6.53 2.56
CA TYR A 105 16.51 5.60 3.64
C TYR A 105 16.10 6.12 5.01
N GLU A 106 15.72 7.39 5.12
CA GLU A 106 15.27 8.02 6.36
C GLU A 106 13.86 7.51 6.74
N ASP A 107 13.59 7.43 8.05
CA ASP A 107 12.44 6.72 8.62
C ASP A 107 11.09 7.12 7.99
N GLU A 108 10.85 8.42 7.82
CA GLU A 108 9.61 8.94 7.26
C GLU A 108 9.45 8.61 5.77
N HIS A 109 10.50 8.78 4.96
CA HIS A 109 10.43 8.48 3.54
C HIS A 109 10.38 6.97 3.26
N PHE A 110 11.12 6.18 4.03
CA PHE A 110 11.16 4.74 3.85
C PHE A 110 9.78 4.11 3.97
N ALA A 111 9.05 4.35 5.07
CA ALA A 111 7.75 3.69 5.22
C ALA A 111 6.70 4.19 4.21
N ALA A 112 6.92 5.39 3.64
CA ALA A 112 6.06 5.86 2.55
C ALA A 112 6.34 5.07 1.28
N ARG A 113 7.61 4.89 0.91
CA ARG A 113 8.01 4.03 -0.20
C ARG A 113 7.54 2.59 0.00
N PHE A 114 7.71 2.07 1.21
CA PHE A 114 7.30 0.71 1.58
C PHE A 114 5.82 0.45 1.31
N ALA A 115 4.94 1.41 1.63
CA ALA A 115 3.51 1.30 1.37
C ALA A 115 3.15 1.13 -0.13
N PHE A 116 4.05 1.51 -1.04
CA PHE A 116 3.86 1.39 -2.49
C PHE A 116 4.86 0.43 -3.15
N PHE A 117 5.54 -0.43 -2.39
CA PHE A 117 6.48 -1.41 -2.94
C PHE A 117 5.83 -2.40 -3.91
N GLY A 118 4.55 -2.74 -3.72
CA GLY A 118 3.79 -3.55 -4.67
C GLY A 118 3.67 -2.93 -6.07
N GLN A 119 3.85 -1.61 -6.18
CA GLN A 119 3.78 -0.85 -7.42
C GLN A 119 5.14 -0.60 -8.08
N THR A 120 6.23 -0.99 -7.42
CA THR A 120 7.61 -0.65 -7.77
C THR A 120 8.32 -1.85 -8.40
N SER A 121 9.38 -1.64 -9.19
CA SER A 121 10.20 -2.76 -9.68
C SER A 121 11.01 -3.41 -8.54
N ARG A 122 11.32 -4.70 -8.68
CA ARG A 122 12.12 -5.45 -7.71
C ARG A 122 13.48 -4.80 -7.47
N ASP A 123 14.15 -4.34 -8.52
CA ASP A 123 15.48 -3.74 -8.40
C ASP A 123 15.47 -2.45 -7.57
N VAL A 124 14.42 -1.65 -7.71
CA VAL A 124 14.24 -0.44 -6.90
C VAL A 124 13.90 -0.80 -5.45
N ARG A 125 13.01 -1.78 -5.21
CA ARG A 125 12.73 -2.28 -3.84
C ARG A 125 14.01 -2.74 -3.16
N MET A 126 14.79 -3.58 -3.83
CA MET A 126 16.07 -4.10 -3.34
C MET A 126 17.04 -2.97 -2.97
N ARG A 127 17.20 -1.98 -3.86
CA ARG A 127 18.11 -0.85 -3.62
C ARG A 127 17.67 0.01 -2.43
N VAL A 128 16.36 0.20 -2.23
CA VAL A 128 15.82 0.93 -1.07
C VAL A 128 16.03 0.15 0.23
N LEU A 129 15.74 -1.16 0.22
CA LEU A 129 15.91 -2.04 1.38
C LEU A 129 17.38 -2.14 1.81
N GLU A 130 18.28 -2.40 0.86
CA GLU A 130 19.73 -2.52 1.12
C GLU A 130 20.31 -1.19 1.61
N GLY A 131 19.91 -0.07 1.00
CA GLY A 131 20.36 1.25 1.44
C GLY A 131 19.91 1.61 2.86
N ARG A 132 18.64 1.30 3.22
CA ARG A 132 18.16 1.48 4.60
C ARG A 132 18.90 0.58 5.58
N ARG A 133 19.12 -0.69 5.24
CA ARG A 133 19.87 -1.61 6.11
C ARG A 133 21.26 -1.06 6.41
N SER A 134 22.02 -0.69 5.39
CA SER A 134 23.37 -0.14 5.56
C SER A 134 23.36 1.12 6.45
N ARG A 135 22.38 2.00 6.26
CA ARG A 135 22.23 3.22 7.08
C ARG A 135 21.92 2.90 8.55
N LEU A 136 21.08 1.91 8.82
CA LEU A 136 20.74 1.49 10.17
C LEU A 136 21.90 0.75 10.85
N GLU A 137 22.66 -0.05 10.11
CA GLU A 137 23.88 -0.71 10.60
C GLU A 137 24.93 0.33 11.02
N GLU A 138 25.17 1.37 10.20
CA GLU A 138 26.05 2.49 10.57
C GLU A 138 25.54 3.24 11.82
N ARG A 139 24.23 3.47 11.91
CA ARG A 139 23.60 4.16 13.05
C ARG A 139 23.76 3.33 14.33
N LEU A 140 23.54 2.02 14.23
CA LEU A 140 23.69 1.08 15.32
C LEU A 140 25.13 1.02 15.84
N GLU A 141 26.11 0.98 14.94
CA GLU A 141 27.52 0.98 15.34
C GLU A 141 27.91 2.28 16.07
N LYS A 142 27.46 3.43 15.58
CA LYS A 142 27.65 4.72 16.26
C LYS A 142 27.00 4.73 17.65
N MET A 143 25.80 4.17 17.79
CA MET A 143 25.12 4.04 19.08
C MET A 143 25.90 3.15 20.04
N ARG A 144 26.44 2.00 19.58
CA ARG A 144 27.25 1.08 20.40
C ARG A 144 28.53 1.74 20.91
N ILE A 145 29.28 2.42 20.03
CA ILE A 145 30.51 3.14 20.41
C ILE A 145 30.18 4.25 21.42
N SER A 146 29.10 5.00 21.20
CA SER A 146 28.65 6.05 22.11
C SER A 146 28.29 5.47 23.48
N PHE A 147 27.45 4.43 23.50
CA PHE A 147 27.00 3.75 24.72
C PHE A 147 28.17 3.25 25.57
N ALA A 148 29.16 2.60 24.95
CA ALA A 148 30.34 2.10 25.65
C ALA A 148 31.16 3.22 26.34
N ARG A 149 31.20 4.42 25.75
CA ARG A 149 31.95 5.57 26.30
C ARG A 149 31.20 6.30 27.42
N THR A 150 29.87 6.37 27.34
CA THR A 150 29.07 7.13 28.32
C THR A 150 28.50 6.30 29.46
N ARG A 151 28.62 4.96 29.45
CA ARG A 151 27.93 4.09 30.43
C ARG A 151 28.23 4.45 31.90
N GLU A 152 29.46 4.88 32.20
CA GLU A 152 29.91 5.15 33.58
C GLU A 152 29.52 6.56 34.06
N ARG A 153 28.93 7.38 33.18
CA ARG A 153 28.60 8.79 33.41
C ARG A 153 27.10 9.08 33.47
N LEU A 154 26.26 8.08 33.23
CA LEU A 154 24.81 8.22 33.10
C LEU A 154 24.10 7.43 34.19
N ASP A 155 22.90 7.87 34.56
CA ASP A 155 22.02 7.15 35.47
C ASP A 155 21.33 5.95 34.80
N ASP A 156 20.80 5.04 35.61
CA ASP A 156 20.20 3.78 35.15
C ASP A 156 19.04 4.00 34.16
N TYR A 157 18.18 5.02 34.36
CA TYR A 157 17.05 5.26 33.46
C TYR A 157 17.52 5.78 32.10
N THR A 158 18.54 6.64 32.08
CA THR A 158 19.13 7.09 30.80
C THR A 158 19.79 5.92 30.06
N LEU A 159 20.45 5.01 30.76
CA LEU A 159 21.03 3.80 30.15
C LEU A 159 19.96 2.88 29.56
N GLU A 160 18.84 2.67 30.27
CA GLU A 160 17.72 1.87 29.76
C GLU A 160 17.07 2.53 28.53
N LEU A 161 16.93 3.86 28.51
CA LEU A 161 16.43 4.56 27.32
C LEU A 161 17.35 4.38 26.10
N GLN A 162 18.67 4.44 26.31
CA GLN A 162 19.65 4.18 25.24
C GLN A 162 19.60 2.73 24.77
N ARG A 163 19.48 1.76 25.69
CA ARG A 163 19.34 0.33 25.36
C ARG A 163 18.08 0.07 24.54
N HIS A 164 16.93 0.58 24.97
CA HIS A 164 15.66 0.44 24.23
C HIS A 164 15.76 1.02 22.81
N GLY A 165 16.43 2.16 22.65
CA GLY A 165 16.71 2.75 21.34
C GLY A 165 17.56 1.82 20.47
N MET A 166 18.63 1.26 21.01
CA MET A 166 19.52 0.33 20.31
C MET A 166 18.78 -0.94 19.88
N GLU A 167 18.04 -1.58 20.79
CA GLU A 167 17.25 -2.78 20.52
C GLU A 167 16.21 -2.56 19.40
N SER A 168 15.61 -1.37 19.34
CA SER A 168 14.69 -0.99 18.28
C SER A 168 15.37 -0.97 16.91
N VAL A 169 16.58 -0.40 16.82
CA VAL A 169 17.37 -0.38 15.56
C VAL A 169 17.82 -1.79 15.18
N GLU A 170 18.27 -2.60 16.14
CA GLU A 170 18.69 -3.98 15.90
C GLU A 170 17.53 -4.84 15.38
N ARG A 171 16.34 -4.68 15.95
CA ARG A 171 15.14 -5.36 15.48
C ARG A 171 14.82 -4.99 14.04
N GLU A 172 14.96 -3.72 13.69
CA GLU A 172 14.69 -3.25 12.34
C GLU A 172 15.71 -3.79 11.33
N VAL A 173 17.00 -3.82 11.68
CA VAL A 173 18.04 -4.44 10.83
C VAL A 173 17.76 -5.92 10.59
N ARG A 174 17.36 -6.67 11.63
CA ARG A 174 16.97 -8.08 11.47
C ARG A 174 15.78 -8.24 10.52
N TRP A 175 14.74 -7.45 10.72
CA TRP A 175 13.56 -7.45 9.84
C TRP A 175 13.92 -7.12 8.38
N LEU A 176 14.79 -6.14 8.14
CA LEU A 176 15.25 -5.81 6.79
C LEU A 176 16.06 -6.94 6.16
N ASN A 177 16.91 -7.63 6.93
CA ASN A 177 17.66 -8.78 6.41
C ASN A 177 16.72 -9.91 5.97
N GLU A 178 15.77 -10.29 6.82
CA GLU A 178 14.77 -11.32 6.49
C GLU A 178 13.96 -10.95 5.24
N LEU A 179 13.57 -9.67 5.12
CA LEU A 179 12.81 -9.17 3.97
C LEU A 179 13.63 -9.11 2.68
N ILE A 180 14.91 -8.71 2.77
CA ILE A 180 15.83 -8.74 1.63
C ILE A 180 16.00 -10.19 1.14
N GLU A 181 16.09 -11.16 2.06
CA GLU A 181 16.17 -12.58 1.72
C GLU A 181 14.88 -13.10 1.08
N SER A 182 13.70 -12.71 1.56
CA SER A 182 12.42 -13.09 0.94
C SER A 182 12.26 -12.53 -0.47
N GLU A 183 12.61 -11.26 -0.66
CA GLU A 183 12.57 -10.58 -1.96
C GLU A 183 13.59 -11.20 -2.93
N ARG A 184 14.79 -11.58 -2.46
CA ARG A 184 15.80 -12.33 -3.24
C ARG A 184 15.31 -13.72 -3.66
N ALA A 185 14.59 -14.41 -2.78
CA ALA A 185 14.00 -15.71 -3.08
C ALA A 185 12.73 -15.62 -3.95
N GLY A 186 12.21 -14.42 -4.25
CA GLY A 186 11.00 -14.23 -5.04
C GLY A 186 9.71 -14.66 -4.32
N ARG A 187 9.75 -14.79 -2.99
CA ARG A 187 8.62 -15.32 -2.19
C ARG A 187 7.46 -14.34 -2.04
N ASP A 188 7.71 -13.03 -2.13
CA ASP A 188 6.70 -12.01 -1.87
C ASP A 188 5.66 -11.83 -2.99
N GLN A 189 5.91 -12.33 -4.21
CA GLN A 189 4.93 -12.25 -5.32
C GLN A 189 4.00 -13.47 -5.43
N ARG A 190 4.36 -14.60 -4.81
CA ARG A 190 3.63 -15.87 -5.01
C ARG A 190 2.38 -16.01 -4.13
N ARG A 191 2.15 -15.11 -3.16
CA ARG A 191 0.96 -15.12 -2.28
C ARG A 191 -0.21 -14.28 -2.79
N SER A 192 -0.04 -13.54 -3.88
CA SER A 192 -1.06 -12.63 -4.44
C SER A 192 -1.79 -13.15 -5.67
N ASP A 193 -1.52 -14.38 -6.13
CA ASP A 193 -2.33 -15.04 -7.18
C ASP A 193 -3.33 -16.01 -6.53
N PRO A 194 -4.64 -15.68 -6.47
CA PRO A 194 -5.68 -16.64 -6.11
C PRO A 194 -6.06 -17.55 -7.28
N SER A 195 -5.41 -17.44 -8.45
CA SER A 195 -5.85 -18.09 -9.69
C SER A 195 -5.46 -19.57 -9.83
N ASP A 196 -4.51 -20.07 -9.04
CA ASP A 196 -4.02 -21.47 -9.16
C ASP A 196 -4.76 -22.48 -8.27
N ALA A 197 -5.66 -22.04 -7.39
CA ALA A 197 -6.41 -22.94 -6.49
C ALA A 197 -7.67 -23.55 -7.11
N ALA A 198 -8.06 -23.17 -8.33
CA ALA A 198 -9.32 -23.58 -8.96
C ALA A 198 -9.19 -24.63 -10.09
N GLN A 199 -8.00 -25.20 -10.30
CA GLN A 199 -7.75 -26.19 -11.37
C GLN A 199 -7.13 -27.49 -10.84
N GLN A 200 -7.65 -28.02 -9.74
CA GLN A 200 -7.43 -29.42 -9.34
C GLN A 200 -8.70 -30.00 -8.75
N ASP A 201 -9.79 -30.07 -9.53
CA ASP A 201 -10.94 -30.92 -9.14
C ASP A 201 -11.86 -31.35 -10.30
N THR A 202 -11.31 -31.55 -11.51
CA THR A 202 -12.08 -32.08 -12.65
C THR A 202 -11.29 -33.10 -13.47
N SER A 203 -10.98 -34.26 -12.90
CA SER A 203 -10.55 -35.43 -13.69
C SER A 203 -10.79 -36.73 -12.93
N GLY A 204 -11.99 -37.31 -13.07
CA GLY A 204 -12.25 -38.67 -12.60
C GLY A 204 -13.71 -39.09 -12.69
N GLU A 205 -14.19 -39.39 -13.90
CA GLU A 205 -14.88 -40.65 -14.23
C GLU A 205 -15.53 -40.58 -15.63
N THR A 206 -14.97 -41.38 -16.53
CA THR A 206 -15.59 -41.77 -17.80
C THR A 206 -16.30 -43.09 -17.57
N GLY A 207 -17.62 -43.13 -17.79
CA GLY A 207 -18.42 -44.35 -17.68
C GLY A 207 -19.73 -44.18 -18.44
N GLY A 208 -19.88 -44.92 -19.53
CA GLY A 208 -20.89 -44.68 -20.57
C GLY A 208 -22.34 -44.98 -20.18
N LEU A 209 -23.23 -44.30 -20.90
CA LEU A 209 -24.66 -44.61 -21.00
C LEU A 209 -24.90 -46.07 -21.45
N PRO A 210 -26.09 -46.59 -21.14
CA PRO A 210 -26.99 -46.87 -22.26
C PRO A 210 -28.40 -46.31 -22.06
N ARG A 211 -28.95 -45.83 -23.18
CA ARG A 211 -30.35 -45.48 -23.39
C ARG A 211 -31.22 -46.73 -23.31
N HIS A 212 -32.40 -46.62 -22.69
CA HIS A 212 -33.59 -47.30 -23.17
C HIS A 212 -34.81 -46.38 -23.11
N ARG A 213 -35.62 -46.54 -24.15
CA ARG A 213 -36.69 -45.67 -24.67
C ARG A 213 -38.02 -45.85 -23.94
N ASP A 214 -38.82 -44.77 -23.98
CA ASP A 214 -40.28 -44.68 -24.05
C ASP A 214 -41.14 -45.57 -23.15
N SER A 215 -42.03 -44.97 -22.35
CA SER A 215 -43.44 -44.78 -22.76
C SER A 215 -44.34 -44.22 -21.64
N THR A 216 -45.17 -43.25 -22.02
CA THR A 216 -46.55 -42.97 -21.56
C THR A 216 -46.88 -42.68 -20.07
N ARG A 217 -47.33 -41.43 -19.85
CA ARG A 217 -48.38 -41.02 -18.88
C ARG A 217 -49.67 -41.86 -19.06
N PRO A 218 -50.49 -42.08 -18.01
CA PRO A 218 -51.45 -41.05 -17.58
C PRO A 218 -51.69 -40.93 -16.05
N ASP A 219 -52.20 -39.76 -15.67
CA ASP A 219 -52.94 -39.46 -14.43
C ASP A 219 -54.34 -40.12 -14.53
N PRO A 220 -54.99 -40.59 -13.45
CA PRO A 220 -55.83 -39.68 -12.65
C PRO A 220 -55.96 -40.03 -11.13
N SER A 221 -56.33 -39.00 -10.35
CA SER A 221 -57.21 -38.97 -9.15
C SER A 221 -57.53 -40.29 -8.42
N ASP A 222 -57.37 -40.33 -7.09
CA ASP A 222 -58.49 -40.07 -6.16
C ASP A 222 -58.08 -40.12 -4.68
N ASP A 223 -58.89 -39.43 -3.87
CA ASP A 223 -58.99 -39.47 -2.42
C ASP A 223 -58.84 -40.87 -1.80
N THR A 224 -58.32 -40.97 -0.56
CA THR A 224 -59.07 -41.47 0.61
C THR A 224 -58.22 -41.32 1.88
N ALA A 225 -58.85 -40.78 2.91
CA ALA A 225 -58.40 -40.65 4.28
C ALA A 225 -57.95 -41.98 4.93
N THR A 226 -57.00 -41.88 5.88
CA THR A 226 -57.19 -42.26 7.30
C THR A 226 -56.06 -41.63 8.11
#